data_AF-A0A9E0UAL8-F1
#
_entry.id   AF-A0A9E0UAL8-F1
#
_cell.length_a   1.000
_cell.length_b   1.000
_cell.length_c   1.000
_cell.angle_alpha   90.00
_cell.angle_beta   90.00
_cell.angle_gamma   90.00
#
_symmetry.space_group_name_H-M   'P 1'
#
loop_
_entity.id
_entity.type
_entity.pdbx_description
1 polymer ?
#
loop_
_entity_poly.entity_id
_entity_poly.type
_entity_poly.pdbx_seq_one_letter_code
_entity_poly.pdbx_strand_id
1 'polypeptide(L)' 'NVRLEGVPSIGDALRDLQAAAASGCTPVLVLTGKGEKTQAEDNLPEGTKVFKDLAAVADWLLEGQA' A
#
# COMPACT_ATOMS: atom_id res chain seq x y z
N ASN A 1 -11.28 9.87 17.74
CA ASN A 1 -10.68 9.62 16.40
C ASN A 1 -9.29 9.05 16.54
N VAL A 2 -8.87 8.27 15.54
CA VAL A 2 -7.55 7.66 15.42
C VAL A 2 -6.74 8.45 14.38
N ARG A 3 -5.44 8.61 14.64
CA ARG A 3 -4.45 9.22 13.74
C ARG A 3 -4.02 8.19 12.69
N LEU A 4 -3.99 8.58 11.42
CA LEU A 4 -3.70 7.67 10.31
C LEU A 4 -2.25 7.77 9.82
N GLU A 5 -1.49 8.70 10.38
CA GLU A 5 -0.08 8.91 10.04
C GLU A 5 0.72 7.61 10.26
N GLY A 6 1.32 7.11 9.18
CA GLY A 6 2.11 5.87 9.22
C GLY A 6 1.30 4.57 9.27
N VAL A 7 -0.04 4.64 9.27
CA VAL A 7 -0.88 3.43 9.20
C VAL A 7 -0.80 2.85 7.78
N PRO A 8 -0.47 1.56 7.61
CA PRO A 8 -0.45 0.92 6.29
C PRO A 8 -1.85 0.84 5.67
N SER A 9 -1.97 1.23 4.40
CA SER A 9 -3.21 1.10 3.61
C SER A 9 -2.93 0.30 2.35
N ILE A 10 -3.55 -0.88 2.25
CA ILE A 10 -3.28 -1.88 1.22
C ILE A 10 -4.32 -1.80 0.11
N GLY A 11 -3.89 -1.75 -1.14
CA GLY A 11 -4.77 -1.76 -2.31
C GLY A 11 -4.08 -2.24 -3.59
N ASP A 12 -4.87 -2.49 -4.64
CA ASP A 12 -4.41 -2.91 -5.97
C ASP A 12 -4.64 -1.84 -7.04
N ALA A 13 -5.21 -0.68 -6.68
CA ALA A 13 -5.55 0.41 -7.59
C ALA A 13 -4.91 1.73 -7.17
N LEU A 14 -4.43 2.48 -8.17
CA LEU A 14 -3.75 3.76 -7.96
C LEU A 14 -4.54 4.76 -7.09
N ARG A 15 -5.86 4.90 -7.34
CA ARG A 15 -6.71 5.85 -6.62
C ARG A 15 -6.68 5.60 -5.10
N ASP A 16 -6.57 4.33 -4.70
CA ASP A 16 -6.63 3.93 -3.29
C ASP A 16 -5.29 4.27 -2.62
N LEU A 17 -4.18 4.12 -3.35
CA LEU A 17 -2.84 4.55 -2.90
C LEU A 17 -2.74 6.07 -2.77
N GLN A 18 -3.26 6.82 -3.75
CA GLN A 18 -3.27 8.28 -3.71
C GLN A 18 -4.10 8.81 -2.54
N ALA A 19 -5.27 8.21 -2.29
CA ALA A 19 -6.09 8.55 -1.13
C ALA A 19 -5.39 8.23 0.20
N ALA A 20 -4.70 7.09 0.28
CA ALA A 20 -3.89 6.73 1.45
C ALA A 20 -2.80 7.76 1.72
N ALA A 21 -2.00 8.11 0.70
CA ALA A 21 -0.93 9.10 0.83
C ALA A 21 -1.48 10.48 1.24
N ALA A 22 -2.59 10.93 0.63
CA ALA A 22 -3.25 12.19 0.99
C ALA A 22 -3.78 12.21 2.44
N SER A 23 -4.07 11.04 3.01
CA SER A 23 -4.54 10.88 4.38
C SER A 23 -3.41 10.69 5.40
N GLY A 24 -2.15 10.68 4.97
CA GLY A 24 -0.97 10.43 5.81
C GLY A 24 -0.69 8.95 6.07
N CYS A 25 -1.47 8.03 5.49
CA CYS A 25 -1.21 6.60 5.56
C CYS A 25 0.06 6.23 4.79
N THR A 26 0.62 5.06 5.09
CA THR A 26 1.66 4.44 4.26
C THR A 26 0.99 3.64 3.12
N PRO A 27 1.09 4.06 1.86
CA PRO A 27 0.49 3.33 0.74
C PRO A 27 1.22 2.00 0.49
N VAL A 28 0.44 0.93 0.32
CA VAL A 28 0.95 -0.41 0.02
C VAL A 28 0.20 -0.99 -1.18
N LEU A 29 0.94 -1.25 -2.26
CA LEU A 29 0.45 -1.89 -3.48
C LEU A 29 0.63 -3.40 -3.38
N VAL A 30 -0.45 -4.16 -3.61
CA VAL A 30 -0.36 -5.60 -3.88
C VAL A 30 -0.48 -5.86 -5.38
N LEU A 31 0.29 -6.79 -5.93
CA LEU A 31 0.28 -7.10 -7.37
C LEU A 31 -0.89 -7.98 -7.81
N THR A 32 -1.61 -8.59 -6.87
CA THR A 32 -2.87 -9.29 -7.14
C THR A 32 -3.95 -8.34 -7.67
N GLY A 33 -4.90 -8.84 -8.47
CA GLY A 33 -6.00 -8.02 -9.00
C GLY A 33 -5.54 -7.08 -10.10
N LYS A 34 -5.65 -5.77 -9.89
CA LYS A 34 -5.19 -4.72 -10.82
C LYS A 34 -3.76 -4.25 -10.55
N GLY A 35 -3.10 -4.82 -9.55
CA GLY A 35 -1.84 -4.31 -9.02
C GLY A 35 -0.71 -4.22 -10.03
N GLU A 36 -0.51 -5.25 -10.86
CA GLU A 36 0.49 -5.22 -11.94
C GLU A 36 0.25 -4.07 -12.92
N LYS A 37 -1.02 -3.78 -13.25
CA LYS A 37 -1.37 -2.65 -14.13
C LYS A 37 -1.07 -1.33 -13.45
N THR A 38 -1.45 -1.18 -12.18
CA THR A 38 -1.17 0.02 -11.39
C THR A 38 0.33 0.25 -11.21
N GLN A 39 1.14 -0.80 -11.03
CA GLN A 39 2.60 -0.68 -10.98
C GLN A 39 3.18 -0.19 -12.31
N ALA A 40 2.63 -0.66 -13.44
CA ALA A 40 3.08 -0.28 -14.77
C ALA A 40 2.73 1.17 -15.16
N GLU A 41 1.81 1.83 -14.45
CA GLU A 41 1.45 3.23 -14.69
C GLU A 41 2.51 4.23 -14.22
N ASP A 42 3.53 3.79 -13.47
CA ASP A 42 4.71 4.56 -13.01
C ASP A 42 4.38 5.92 -12.35
N ASN A 43 3.24 5.98 -11.67
CA ASN A 43 2.69 7.19 -11.03
C ASN A 43 2.31 6.94 -9.56
N LEU A 44 2.95 5.95 -8.94
CA LEU A 44 2.69 5.58 -7.54
C LEU A 44 3.08 6.73 -6.61
N PRO A 45 2.30 6.97 -5.53
CA PRO A 45 2.68 7.94 -4.50
C PRO A 45 4.06 7.62 -3.91
N GLU A 46 4.77 8.65 -3.47
CA GLU A 46 6.07 8.49 -2.83
C GLU A 46 5.96 7.61 -1.57
N GLY A 47 6.95 6.74 -1.38
CA GLY A 47 6.98 5.80 -0.24
C GLY A 47 6.04 4.59 -0.39
N THR A 48 5.40 4.40 -1.55
CA THR A 48 4.59 3.21 -1.82
C THR A 48 5.44 1.94 -1.73
N LYS A 49 5.05 1.01 -0.86
CA LYS A 49 5.64 -0.33 -0.80
C LYS A 49 4.89 -1.27 -1.74
N VAL A 50 5.61 -2.13 -2.46
CA VAL A 50 5.01 -3.07 -3.42
C VAL A 50 5.24 -4.50 -2.95
N PHE A 51 4.18 -5.29 -2.90
CA PHE A 51 4.22 -6.71 -2.50
C PHE A 51 3.50 -7.57 -3.52
N LYS A 52 3.92 -8.83 -3.63
CA LYS A 52 3.31 -9.79 -4.56
C LYS A 52 1.81 -9.98 -4.30
N ASP A 53 1.43 -10.15 -3.04
CA ASP A 53 0.07 -10.45 -2.63
C ASP A 53 -0.18 -9.99 -1.19
N LEU A 54 -1.42 -10.14 -0.72
CA LEU A 54 -1.81 -9.75 0.64
C LEU A 54 -1.13 -10.59 1.73
N ALA A 55 -0.78 -11.85 1.44
CA ALA A 55 -0.09 -12.70 2.42
C ALA A 55 1.31 -12.16 2.72
N ALA A 56 2.06 -11.76 1.69
CA ALA A 56 3.36 -11.12 1.86
C ALA A 56 3.27 -9.80 2.66
N VAL A 57 2.17 -9.05 2.53
CA VAL A 57 1.94 -7.85 3.36
C VAL A 57 1.69 -8.24 4.82
N ALA A 58 0.90 -9.29 5.07
CA ALA A 58 0.64 -9.77 6.42
C ALA A 58 1.92 -10.22 7.12
N ASP A 59 2.78 -10.98 6.43
CA ASP A 59 4.09 -11.40 6.94
C ASP A 59 4.94 -10.17 7.30
N TRP A 60 5.02 -9.18 6.40
CA TRP A 60 5.74 -7.92 6.66
C TRP A 60 5.20 -7.15 7.88
N LEU A 61 3.88 -7.10 8.06
CA LEU A 61 3.26 -6.45 9.21
C LEU A 61 3.60 -7.18 10.52
N LEU A 62 3.59 -8.52 10.49
CA LEU A 62 3.88 -9.35 11.66
C LEU A 62 5.37 -9.32 12.04
N GLU A 63 6.27 -9.22 11.06
CA GLU A 63 7.71 -9.05 11.28
C GLU A 63 8.05 -7.67 11.88
N GLY A 64 7.22 -6.65 11.64
CA GLY A 64 7.43 -5.26 12.04
C GLY A 64 6.67 -4.79 13.28
N GLN A 65 6.02 -5.69 14.03
CA GLN A 65 5.34 -5.37 15.30
C GLN A 65 6.04 -5.96 16.55
N ALA A 66 7.36 -6.19 16.48
CA ALA A 66 8.21 -6.43 17.65
C ALA A 66 8.80 -5.12 18.20
#